data_AF-A0A3A4VKT3-F1
#
_entry.id   AF-A0A3A4VKT3-F1
#
_cell.length_a   1.000
_cell.length_b   1.000
_cell.length_c   1.000
_cell.angle_alpha   90.00
_cell.angle_beta   90.00
_cell.angle_gamma   90.00
#
_symmetry.space_group_name_H-M   'P 1'
#
loop_
_entity.id
_entity.type
_entity.pdbx_description
1 polymer ?
#
loop_
_entity_poly.entity_id
_entity_poly.type
_entity_poly.pdbx_seq_one_letter_code
_entity_poly.pdbx_strand_id
1 'polypeptide(L)'
;METLKKSKYGFLWITLLFFVLSLVGHWLFAWVAYVDEQQSLSAPIVIGDYVVETMRDTLENWQSEFLQLIWQVAGLALLLYIGSPQSREGDERKEEKLDAILAAVNPKEAKSIVERLDHKYPKR
;
A
#
# COMPACT_ATOMS: atom_id res chain seq x y z
N MET A 1 21.20 -12.44 -27.23
CA MET A 1 20.40 -11.37 -26.59
C MET A 1 19.65 -12.04 -25.45
N GLU A 2 20.26 -11.97 -24.27
CA GLU A 2 19.87 -12.76 -23.09
C GLU A 2 18.54 -12.24 -22.55
N THR A 3 17.57 -13.14 -22.39
CA THR A 3 16.24 -12.80 -21.90
C THR A 3 16.34 -12.33 -20.45
N LEU A 4 16.15 -11.03 -20.22
CA LEU A 4 15.98 -10.45 -18.88
C LEU A 4 14.88 -11.22 -18.14
N LYS A 5 15.31 -12.12 -17.25
CA LYS A 5 14.44 -12.87 -16.36
C LYS A 5 13.74 -11.85 -15.46
N LYS A 6 12.47 -11.52 -15.76
CA LYS A 6 11.68 -10.57 -14.95
C LYS A 6 11.66 -11.06 -13.50
N SER A 7 12.45 -10.41 -12.65
CA SER A 7 12.44 -10.64 -11.21
C SER A 7 11.05 -10.28 -10.70
N LYS A 8 10.34 -11.25 -10.10
CA LYS A 8 9.04 -11.03 -9.45
C LYS A 8 9.12 -10.00 -8.31
N TYR A 9 10.33 -9.64 -7.89
CA TYR A 9 10.63 -8.73 -6.79
C TYR A 9 11.32 -7.43 -7.24
N GLY A 10 11.34 -7.11 -8.54
CA GLY A 10 12.01 -5.90 -9.04
C GLY A 10 11.54 -4.62 -8.34
N PHE A 11 10.23 -4.50 -8.12
CA PHE A 11 9.65 -3.38 -7.37
C PHE A 11 10.20 -3.29 -5.94
N LEU A 12 10.18 -4.40 -5.19
CA LEU A 12 10.69 -4.47 -3.81
C LEU A 12 12.16 -4.05 -3.72
N TRP A 13 13.00 -4.52 -4.63
CA TRP A 13 14.43 -4.21 -4.60
C TRP A 13 14.72 -2.76 -4.95
N ILE A 14 14.00 -2.19 -5.92
CA ILE A 14 14.17 -0.79 -6.29
C ILE A 14 13.68 0.13 -5.16
N THR A 15 12.53 -0.17 -4.55
CA THR A 15 12.02 0.62 -3.43
C THR A 15 12.91 0.49 -2.20
N LEU A 16 13.41 -0.71 -1.89
CA LEU A 16 14.38 -0.92 -0.81
C LEU A 16 15.67 -0.15 -1.05
N LEU A 17 16.18 -0.12 -2.28
CA LEU A 17 17.35 0.69 -2.64
C LEU A 17 17.10 2.18 -2.36
N PHE A 18 15.99 2.74 -2.84
CA PHE A 18 15.66 4.13 -2.57
C PHE A 18 15.49 4.41 -1.08
N PHE A 19 14.87 3.49 -0.34
CA PHE A 19 14.71 3.59 1.11
C PHE A 19 16.05 3.61 1.85
N VAL A 20 16.97 2.71 1.52
CA VAL A 20 18.30 2.68 2.14
C VAL A 20 19.08 3.95 1.79
N LEU A 21 19.03 4.39 0.53
CA LEU A 21 19.68 5.63 0.11
C LEU A 21 19.12 6.85 0.85
N SER A 22 17.79 6.95 1.00
CA SER A 22 17.18 8.04 1.76
C SER A 22 17.51 7.97 3.24
N LEU A 23 17.55 6.77 3.83
CA LEU A 23 17.88 6.59 5.24
C LEU A 23 19.35 6.99 5.52
N VAL A 24 20.27 6.55 4.67
CA VAL A 24 21.69 6.97 4.75
C VAL A 24 21.80 8.48 4.56
N GLY A 25 21.11 9.05 3.57
CA GLY A 25 21.06 10.49 3.36
C GLY A 25 20.57 11.26 4.59
N HIS A 26 19.47 10.80 5.20
CA HIS A 26 18.92 11.39 6.42
C HIS A 26 19.96 11.47 7.54
N TRP A 27 20.66 10.37 7.83
CA TRP A 27 21.72 10.35 8.83
C TRP A 27 22.90 11.25 8.44
N LEU A 28 23.35 11.22 7.18
CA LEU A 28 24.46 12.09 6.75
C LEU A 28 24.14 13.58 6.94
N PHE A 29 22.93 14.01 6.59
CA PHE A 29 22.51 15.40 6.79
C PHE A 29 22.25 15.72 8.27
N ALA A 30 21.72 14.78 9.05
CA ALA A 30 21.58 14.93 10.49
C ALA A 30 22.94 15.14 11.17
N TRP A 31 23.98 14.41 10.72
CA TRP A 31 25.34 14.59 11.23
C TRP A 31 25.88 15.99 10.97
N VAL A 32 25.70 16.50 9.75
CA VAL A 32 26.12 17.85 9.39
C VAL A 32 25.41 18.89 10.25
N ALA A 33 24.10 18.75 10.44
CA ALA A 33 23.30 19.65 11.27
C ALA A 33 23.73 19.59 12.75
N TYR A 34 23.91 18.38 13.29
CA TYR A 34 24.36 18.17 14.67
C TYR A 34 25.73 18.81 14.92
N VAL A 35 26.70 18.60 14.02
CA VAL A 35 28.03 19.20 14.15
C VAL A 35 27.99 20.72 14.10
N ASP A 36 27.19 21.30 13.19
CA ASP A 36 27.02 22.75 13.09
C ASP A 36 26.41 23.33 14.38
N GLU A 37 25.40 22.67 14.93
CA GLU A 37 24.78 23.05 16.20
C GLU A 37 25.78 22.99 17.36
N GLN A 38 26.50 21.88 17.53
CA GLN A 38 27.50 21.75 18.60
C GLN A 38 28.61 22.82 18.48
N GLN A 39 29.05 23.13 17.26
CA GLN A 39 30.03 24.20 17.03
C GLN A 39 29.47 25.57 17.41
N SER A 40 28.22 25.87 17.04
CA SER A 40 27.56 27.13 17.39
C SER A 40 27.42 27.32 18.91
N LEU A 41 27.23 26.22 19.65
CA LEU A 41 27.09 26.18 21.10
C LEU A 41 28.44 26.06 21.83
N SER A 42 29.56 25.95 21.11
CA SER A 42 30.89 25.62 21.67
C SER A 42 30.88 24.34 22.53
N ALA A 43 30.02 23.39 22.18
CA ALA A 43 29.83 22.13 22.87
C ALA A 43 30.67 21.00 22.21
N PRO A 44 31.07 19.97 22.98
CA PRO A 44 31.83 18.86 22.43
C PRO A 44 30.96 18.00 21.51
N ILE A 45 31.52 17.55 20.40
CA ILE A 45 30.85 16.61 19.49
C ILE A 45 30.90 15.21 20.11
N VAL A 46 29.73 14.68 20.50
CA VAL A 46 29.59 13.35 21.10
C VAL A 46 28.76 12.46 20.18
N ILE A 47 29.39 11.43 19.62
CA ILE A 47 28.74 10.52 18.66
C ILE A 47 27.53 9.80 19.29
N GLY A 48 27.59 9.48 20.58
CA GLY A 48 26.50 8.84 21.29
C GLY A 48 25.22 9.68 21.29
N ASP A 49 25.35 10.99 21.53
CA ASP A 49 24.21 11.91 21.58
C ASP A 49 23.60 12.07 20.19
N TYR A 50 24.45 12.22 19.16
CA TYR A 50 24.02 12.24 17.77
C TYR A 50 23.22 10.99 17.37
N VAL A 51 23.67 9.79 17.77
CA VAL A 51 22.97 8.53 17.45
C VAL A 51 21.60 8.50 18.13
N VAL A 52 21.52 8.88 19.41
CA VAL A 52 20.24 8.89 20.14
C VAL A 52 19.27 9.90 19.53
N GLU A 53 19.74 11.10 19.21
CA GLU A 53 18.95 12.15 18.57
C GLU A 53 18.45 11.74 17.19
N THR A 54 19.34 11.31 16.31
CA THR A 54 18.97 10.88 14.95
C THR A 54 18.04 9.67 14.98
N MET A 55 18.20 8.78 15.98
CA MET A 55 17.29 7.64 16.16
C MET A 55 15.91 8.05 16.66
N ARG A 56 15.84 9.00 17.60
CA ARG A 56 14.56 9.59 18.00
C ARG A 56 13.86 10.20 16.79
N ASP A 57 14.55 11.04 16.03
CA ASP A 57 13.99 11.73 14.87
C ASP A 57 13.53 10.74 13.78
N THR A 58 14.31 9.68 13.53
CA THR A 58 13.92 8.58 12.63
C THR A 58 12.66 7.87 13.11
N LEU A 59 12.56 7.57 14.41
CA LEU A 59 11.41 6.87 14.99
C LEU A 59 10.15 7.76 15.04
N GLU A 60 10.30 9.06 15.30
CA GLU A 60 9.20 10.03 15.26
C GLU A 60 8.65 10.18 13.83
N ASN A 61 9.53 10.27 12.83
CA ASN A 61 9.11 10.26 11.44
C ASN A 61 8.37 8.96 11.09
N TRP A 62 8.95 7.81 11.44
CA TRP A 62 8.32 6.50 11.21
C TRP A 62 6.94 6.39 11.88
N GLN A 63 6.83 6.81 13.14
CA GLN A 63 5.59 6.77 13.91
C GLN A 63 4.51 7.65 13.28
N SER A 64 4.85 8.87 12.87
CA SER A 64 3.90 9.81 12.26
C SER A 64 3.44 9.36 10.87
N GLU A 65 4.36 8.91 10.02
CA GLU A 65 4.04 8.42 8.67
C GLU A 65 3.21 7.13 8.71
N PHE A 66 3.50 6.21 9.64
CA PHE A 66 2.67 5.01 9.81
C PHE A 66 1.25 5.34 10.23
N LEU A 67 1.08 6.27 11.20
CA LEU A 67 -0.24 6.69 11.64
C LEU A 67 -1.00 7.36 10.49
N GLN A 68 -0.34 8.21 9.71
CA GLN A 68 -0.92 8.84 8.53
C GLN A 68 -1.37 7.80 7.49
N LEU A 69 -0.50 6.85 7.12
CA LEU A 69 -0.82 5.81 6.14
C LEU A 69 -1.98 4.93 6.60
N ILE A 70 -1.98 4.51 7.88
CA ILE A 70 -3.09 3.75 8.45
C ILE A 70 -4.38 4.56 8.38
N TRP A 71 -4.36 5.83 8.80
CA TRP A 71 -5.53 6.68 8.75
C TRP A 71 -6.06 6.88 7.33
N GLN A 72 -5.18 7.09 6.36
CA GLN A 72 -5.54 7.21 4.95
C GLN A 72 -6.15 5.91 4.42
N VAL A 73 -5.48 4.77 4.56
CA VAL A 73 -5.95 3.48 4.03
C VAL A 73 -7.21 3.02 4.74
N ALA A 74 -7.21 3.00 6.08
CA ALA A 74 -8.37 2.57 6.87
C ALA A 74 -9.54 3.56 6.73
N GLY A 75 -9.28 4.86 6.73
CA GLY A 75 -10.29 5.89 6.53
C GLY A 75 -10.92 5.79 5.14
N LEU A 76 -10.13 5.65 4.08
CA LEU A 76 -10.65 5.42 2.73
C LEU A 76 -11.40 4.09 2.63
N ALA A 77 -10.88 3.01 3.20
CA ALA A 77 -11.58 1.72 3.24
C ALA A 77 -12.93 1.81 3.96
N LEU A 78 -12.99 2.52 5.09
CA LEU A 78 -14.21 2.78 5.84
C LEU A 78 -15.22 3.60 5.03
N LEU A 79 -14.76 4.67 4.38
CA LEU A 79 -15.60 5.51 3.51
C LEU A 79 -16.11 4.72 2.30
N LEU A 80 -15.29 3.85 1.70
CA LEU A 80 -15.72 2.95 0.63
C LEU A 80 -16.74 1.93 1.11
N TYR A 81 -16.54 1.37 2.31
CA TYR A 81 -17.45 0.39 2.90
C TYR A 81 -18.82 0.99 3.26
N ILE A 82 -18.83 2.17 3.89
CA ILE A 82 -20.08 2.84 4.31
C ILE A 82 -20.73 3.57 3.14
N GLY A 83 -19.94 4.23 2.30
CA GLY A 83 -20.38 5.18 1.29
C GLY A 83 -20.53 4.63 -0.12
N SER A 84 -20.01 3.43 -0.44
CA SER A 84 -20.22 2.87 -1.78
C SER A 84 -21.50 2.02 -1.86
N PRO A 85 -22.52 2.42 -2.63
CA PRO A 85 -23.65 1.55 -2.96
C PRO A 85 -23.22 0.29 -3.75
N GLN A 86 -22.03 0.30 -4.36
CA GLN A 86 -21.42 -0.84 -5.04
C GLN A 86 -20.93 -1.94 -4.06
N SER A 87 -20.63 -1.62 -2.81
CA SER A 87 -20.31 -2.63 -1.77
C SER A 87 -21.57 -3.26 -1.15
N ARG A 88 -22.73 -2.59 -1.24
CA ARG A 88 -24.02 -3.10 -0.73
C ARG A 88 -24.84 -3.82 -1.80
N GLU A 89 -24.64 -3.50 -3.08
CA GLU A 89 -25.06 -4.33 -4.21
C GLU A 89 -23.84 -5.11 -4.73
N GLY A 90 -23.42 -6.13 -3.97
CA GLY A 90 -22.31 -7.00 -4.35
C GLY A 90 -22.54 -7.69 -5.70
N ASP A 91 -21.47 -8.25 -6.27
CA ASP A 91 -21.54 -8.95 -7.57
C ASP A 91 -22.61 -10.04 -7.59
N GLU A 92 -22.91 -10.68 -6.45
CA GLU A 92 -24.05 -11.60 -6.29
C GLU A 92 -25.39 -10.98 -6.68
N ARG A 93 -25.70 -9.75 -6.25
CA ARG A 93 -26.98 -9.08 -6.61
C ARG A 93 -27.02 -8.69 -8.08
N LYS A 94 -25.87 -8.39 -8.70
CA LYS A 94 -25.79 -8.12 -10.14
C LYS A 94 -25.97 -9.41 -10.94
N GLU A 95 -25.33 -10.50 -10.51
CA GLU A 95 -25.51 -11.85 -11.06
C GLU A 95 -26.98 -12.27 -10.95
N GLU A 96 -27.62 -12.13 -9.79
CA GLU A 96 -29.05 -12.43 -9.61
C GLU A 96 -29.96 -11.60 -10.54
N LYS A 97 -29.68 -10.29 -10.70
CA LYS A 97 -30.41 -9.43 -11.65
C LYS A 97 -30.17 -9.88 -13.10
N LEU A 98 -28.95 -10.26 -13.46
CA LEU A 98 -28.61 -10.75 -14.80
C LEU A 98 -29.26 -12.10 -15.10
N ASP A 99 -29.28 -13.01 -14.14
CA ASP A 99 -29.95 -14.31 -14.23
C ASP A 99 -31.46 -14.15 -14.38
N ALA A 100 -32.06 -13.23 -13.62
CA ALA A 100 -33.48 -12.90 -13.76
C ALA A 100 -33.81 -12.32 -15.15
N ILE A 101 -32.96 -11.46 -15.70
CA ILE A 101 -33.11 -10.94 -17.07
C ILE A 101 -32.96 -12.06 -18.09
N LEU A 102 -31.95 -12.93 -17.94
CA LEU A 102 -31.71 -14.04 -18.86
C LEU A 102 -32.88 -15.04 -18.85
N ALA A 103 -33.46 -15.31 -17.68
CA ALA A 103 -34.64 -16.14 -17.52
C ALA A 103 -35.88 -15.50 -18.19
N ALA A 104 -36.01 -14.17 -18.15
CA ALA A 104 -37.10 -13.46 -18.81
C ALA A 104 -36.95 -13.41 -20.34
N VAL A 105 -35.73 -13.30 -20.87
CA VAL A 105 -35.45 -13.20 -22.31
C VAL A 105 -35.40 -14.56 -23.00
N ASN A 106 -34.80 -15.56 -22.36
CA ASN A 106 -34.66 -16.91 -22.92
C ASN A 106 -34.89 -18.01 -21.85
N PRO A 107 -36.15 -18.25 -21.45
CA PRO A 107 -36.46 -19.17 -20.35
C PRO A 107 -36.08 -20.64 -20.61
N LYS A 108 -35.96 -21.06 -21.87
CA LYS A 108 -35.62 -22.45 -22.23
C LYS A 108 -34.14 -22.77 -22.04
N GLU A 109 -33.26 -21.79 -22.31
CA GLU A 109 -31.81 -21.99 -22.28
C GLU A 109 -31.12 -21.25 -21.13
N ALA A 110 -31.80 -20.35 -20.42
CA ALA A 110 -31.21 -19.56 -19.33
C ALA A 110 -30.41 -20.42 -18.35
N LYS A 111 -31.01 -21.51 -17.85
CA LYS A 111 -30.37 -22.40 -16.86
C LYS A 111 -29.08 -23.05 -17.39
N SER A 112 -29.07 -23.53 -18.64
CA SER A 112 -27.89 -24.18 -19.23
C SER A 112 -26.80 -23.18 -19.62
N ILE A 113 -27.18 -21.93 -19.91
CA ILE A 113 -26.23 -20.83 -20.14
C ILE A 113 -25.52 -20.46 -18.84
N VAL A 114 -26.26 -20.27 -17.75
CA VAL A 114 -25.69 -19.95 -16.42
C VAL A 114 -24.75 -21.07 -15.96
N GLU A 115 -25.20 -22.33 -15.99
CA GLU A 115 -24.40 -23.48 -15.54
C GLU A 115 -23.09 -23.63 -16.33
N ARG A 116 -23.11 -23.36 -17.64
CA ARG A 116 -21.92 -23.37 -18.48
C ARG A 116 -20.98 -22.19 -18.19
N LEU A 117 -21.52 -21.03 -17.84
CA LEU A 117 -20.72 -19.86 -17.45
C LEU A 117 -20.05 -20.09 -16.09
N ASP A 118 -20.76 -20.64 -15.12
CA ASP A 118 -20.22 -21.01 -13.81
C ASP A 118 -19.10 -22.03 -13.92
N HIS A 119 -19.24 -23.04 -14.79
CA HIS A 119 -18.18 -24.01 -15.04
C HIS A 119 -16.96 -23.38 -15.74
N LYS A 120 -17.17 -22.43 -16.65
CA LYS A 120 -16.08 -21.76 -17.38
C LYS A 120 -15.35 -20.73 -16.52
N TYR A 121 -16.07 -20.06 -15.63
CA TYR A 121 -15.60 -19.02 -14.72
C TYR A 121 -16.03 -19.34 -13.29
N PRO A 122 -15.40 -20.33 -12.63
CA PRO A 122 -15.75 -20.67 -11.27
C PRO A 122 -15.58 -19.46 -10.35
N LYS A 123 -16.59 -19.22 -9.48
CA LYS A 123 -16.55 -18.18 -8.46
C LYS A 123 -15.28 -18.35 -7.62
N ARG A 124 -14.58 -17.24 -7.38
CA ARG A 124 -13.32 -17.21 -6.61
C ARG A 124 -13.56 -17.37 -5.12
#